data_AF-A0A1H1M5F4-F1
#
_entry.id   AF-A0A1H1M5F4-F1
#
_cell.length_a   1.000
_cell.length_b   1.000
_cell.length_c   1.000
_cell.angle_alpha   90.00
_cell.angle_beta   90.00
_cell.angle_gamma   90.00
#
_symmetry.space_group_name_H-M   'P 1'
#
loop_
_entity.id
_entity.type
_entity.pdbx_description
1 polymer ?
#
loop_
_entity_poly.entity_id
_entity_poly.type
_entity_poly.pdbx_seq_one_letter_code
_entity_poly.pdbx_strand_id
1 'polypeptide(L)'
;MKKIIGVICLAVCMSVSLSCKKDKKKEEDITKAEVQKDEDFRPNFHFTPKANWMNDPNGMFYLNGTYHLYFQYYPDDNVWGPMHWGHATSKDMITWEEQEIALYPDEKGYIFSGSAVVDKNNTSGFGEEGKTPVVAIYTYHDAEAAERKEDHQTQAIAYSLDEGMTWTKYEGNPVIPNPGLIDFRDPKVVWDDINDQWLMALATREKTLFYTSQDLKEWKKLSDFGENTGAHDGVWECPDIFPMQVEGSDETKWVLIQSLNPGGYNGGSGTQYFVGDFDGSTFTPEKNMEELEEKHPFWIDFGRDNYAGVTWSNIPDEDGRKLFLGWMSNWLYGEKVPTTTWRSSMTVARELKLVKDEDRYLVTSEPVEELQKYRSTNHVKKELNVNGNSIALTSEDLDLARAEIRFTISDLKDATYNFRLANSEGEEYIISYNHAQKQFSMNRSHAGQTGFSDKFATENATAPRISNSDSLNAIIILDKTSIEMYFDNGKTVITEIFFPNYPWDEFSFAGLEEFTVSEFQAYELEFPGKEAKQQQEAEKENM
;
A
#
# COMPACT_ATOMS: atom_id res chain seq x y z
N MET A 1 36.71 -52.67 -60.12
CA MET A 1 37.85 -53.60 -60.33
C MET A 1 39.14 -52.80 -60.32
N LYS A 2 40.03 -53.05 -59.33
CA LYS A 2 41.52 -52.86 -59.31
C LYS A 2 42.07 -51.46 -59.69
N LYS A 3 43.04 -50.81 -59.04
CA LYS A 3 44.01 -51.03 -57.95
C LYS A 3 44.62 -49.63 -57.66
N ILE A 4 44.81 -49.24 -56.40
CA ILE A 4 46.10 -48.96 -55.72
C ILE A 4 47.26 -48.54 -56.65
N ILE A 5 47.87 -47.36 -56.38
CA ILE A 5 49.32 -47.13 -56.10
C ILE A 5 49.51 -45.63 -55.79
N GLY A 6 50.20 -45.34 -54.69
CA GLY A 6 50.65 -44.00 -54.34
C GLY A 6 52.05 -43.71 -54.85
N VAL A 7 52.41 -42.43 -54.98
CA VAL A 7 53.80 -41.96 -55.06
C VAL A 7 53.91 -40.59 -54.41
N ILE A 8 54.87 -40.49 -53.50
CA ILE A 8 55.42 -39.30 -52.84
C ILE A 8 56.21 -38.48 -53.88
N CYS A 9 55.98 -37.18 -53.96
CA CYS A 9 56.96 -36.25 -54.54
C CYS A 9 57.01 -34.94 -53.76
N LEU A 10 58.20 -34.67 -53.22
CA LEU A 10 58.58 -33.50 -52.44
C LEU A 10 58.87 -32.29 -53.35
N ALA A 11 58.48 -31.13 -52.84
CA ALA A 11 59.13 -29.80 -52.95
C ALA A 11 59.25 -29.10 -54.31
N VAL A 12 58.56 -27.96 -54.45
CA VAL A 12 59.21 -26.66 -54.73
C VAL A 12 58.43 -25.54 -54.01
N CYS A 13 59.16 -24.78 -53.19
CA CYS A 13 58.73 -23.55 -52.55
C CYS A 13 58.39 -22.45 -53.56
N MET A 14 57.27 -21.76 -53.38
CA MET A 14 57.22 -20.32 -53.65
C MET A 14 56.32 -19.65 -52.61
N SER A 15 56.97 -18.90 -51.72
CA SER A 15 56.41 -18.13 -50.64
C SER A 15 55.64 -16.91 -51.16
N VAL A 16 54.34 -16.85 -50.89
CA VAL A 16 53.58 -15.59 -50.85
C VAL A 16 52.99 -15.47 -49.46
N SER A 17 53.62 -14.62 -48.66
CA SER A 17 53.20 -14.26 -47.31
C SER A 17 51.97 -13.35 -47.37
N LEU A 18 50.78 -13.90 -47.12
CA LEU A 18 49.59 -13.16 -46.75
C LEU A 18 49.42 -13.23 -45.22
N SER A 19 49.71 -12.11 -44.58
CA SER A 19 49.51 -11.87 -43.16
C SER A 19 48.02 -11.66 -42.89
N CYS A 20 47.32 -12.72 -42.49
CA CYS A 20 46.02 -12.59 -41.84
C CYS A 20 46.23 -12.50 -40.34
N LYS A 21 46.13 -11.26 -39.81
CA LYS A 21 45.96 -11.01 -38.38
C LYS A 21 44.71 -11.76 -37.91
N LYS A 22 44.86 -12.58 -36.86
CA LYS A 22 43.74 -13.10 -36.09
C LYS A 22 43.07 -11.93 -35.38
N ASP A 23 41.93 -11.48 -35.90
CA ASP A 23 41.00 -10.70 -35.11
C ASP A 23 40.44 -11.61 -34.03
N LYS A 24 40.93 -11.42 -32.80
CA LYS A 24 40.25 -11.91 -31.60
C LYS A 24 38.94 -11.16 -31.51
N LYS A 25 37.84 -11.78 -31.93
CA LYS A 25 36.52 -11.44 -31.40
C LYS A 25 36.63 -11.53 -29.88
N LYS A 26 36.47 -10.41 -29.19
CA LYS A 26 35.94 -10.43 -27.83
C LYS A 26 34.54 -11.03 -27.97
N GLU A 27 34.37 -12.27 -27.57
CA GLU A 27 33.08 -12.71 -27.06
C GLU A 27 32.84 -11.84 -25.83
N GLU A 28 31.91 -10.89 -25.95
CA GLU A 28 31.26 -10.32 -24.79
C GLU A 28 30.60 -11.49 -24.07
N ASP A 29 31.07 -11.73 -22.86
CA ASP A 29 30.50 -12.68 -21.93
C ASP A 29 29.13 -12.07 -21.55
N ILE A 30 28.08 -12.43 -22.29
CA ILE A 30 26.70 -12.15 -21.88
C ILE A 30 26.49 -13.07 -20.69
N THR A 31 26.78 -12.56 -19.49
CA THR A 31 26.30 -13.15 -18.24
C THR A 31 24.80 -13.32 -18.39
N LYS A 32 24.34 -14.57 -18.56
CA LYS A 32 22.92 -14.89 -18.48
C LYS A 32 22.42 -14.39 -17.13
N ALA A 33 21.39 -13.55 -17.15
CA ALA A 33 20.72 -13.13 -15.93
C ALA A 33 20.32 -14.39 -15.14
N GLU A 34 20.66 -14.46 -13.86
CA GLU A 34 20.19 -15.55 -13.02
C GLU A 34 18.70 -15.34 -12.76
N VAL A 35 17.88 -16.36 -13.06
CA VAL A 35 16.47 -16.41 -12.64
C VAL A 35 16.40 -16.06 -11.15
N GLN A 36 15.45 -15.22 -10.77
CA GLN A 36 15.21 -14.92 -9.36
C GLN A 36 14.89 -16.23 -8.61
N LYS A 37 15.88 -16.76 -7.88
CA LYS A 37 15.78 -18.04 -7.13
C LYS A 37 14.88 -17.94 -5.90
N ASP A 38 14.50 -16.73 -5.50
CA ASP A 38 13.51 -16.48 -4.46
C ASP A 38 12.10 -16.55 -5.07
N GLU A 39 11.62 -17.78 -5.28
CA GLU A 39 10.29 -18.08 -5.85
C GLU A 39 9.13 -17.56 -4.98
N ASP A 40 9.41 -17.13 -3.75
CA ASP A 40 8.39 -16.69 -2.81
C ASP A 40 8.16 -15.16 -2.83
N PHE A 41 8.87 -14.42 -3.68
CA PHE A 41 8.57 -13.02 -4.01
C PHE A 41 8.55 -12.04 -2.81
N ARG A 42 9.15 -12.39 -1.68
CA ARG A 42 8.97 -11.62 -0.44
C ARG A 42 9.57 -10.20 -0.54
N PRO A 43 8.77 -9.13 -0.30
CA PRO A 43 9.22 -7.75 -0.22
C PRO A 43 10.38 -7.57 0.76
N ASN A 44 11.21 -6.58 0.49
CA ASN A 44 12.37 -6.25 1.31
C ASN A 44 11.97 -5.44 2.56
N PHE A 45 10.97 -4.57 2.46
CA PHE A 45 10.62 -3.66 3.56
C PHE A 45 9.12 -3.41 3.77
N HIS A 46 8.27 -3.79 2.82
CA HIS A 46 6.83 -3.81 3.08
C HIS A 46 6.49 -4.90 4.11
N PHE A 47 5.59 -4.58 5.04
CA PHE A 47 5.15 -5.56 6.02
C PHE A 47 4.46 -6.73 5.32
N THR A 48 4.85 -7.95 5.69
CA THR A 48 4.20 -9.22 5.33
C THR A 48 4.16 -10.09 6.57
N PRO A 49 3.13 -10.92 6.78
CA PRO A 49 3.19 -11.93 7.83
C PRO A 49 4.29 -12.94 7.50
N LYS A 50 4.88 -13.56 8.52
CA LYS A 50 5.90 -14.61 8.39
C LYS A 50 5.40 -15.73 7.50
N ALA A 51 4.12 -16.06 7.57
CA ALA A 51 3.48 -17.04 6.69
C ALA A 51 1.99 -16.71 6.47
N ASN A 52 1.39 -17.37 5.48
CA ASN A 52 -0.05 -17.44 5.22
C ASN A 52 -0.71 -16.13 4.76
N TRP A 53 -2.05 -16.06 4.86
CA TRP A 53 -2.87 -14.98 4.30
C TRP A 53 -2.98 -13.77 5.23
N MET A 54 -2.77 -12.57 4.67
CA MET A 54 -3.14 -11.29 5.28
C MET A 54 -4.01 -10.45 4.35
N ASN A 55 -4.98 -9.73 4.92
CA ASN A 55 -5.65 -8.61 4.25
C ASN A 55 -5.59 -7.31 5.05
N ASP A 56 -6.75 -6.79 5.48
CA ASP A 56 -6.92 -5.41 5.96
C ASP A 56 -6.02 -5.10 7.17
N PRO A 57 -5.40 -3.90 7.23
CA PRO A 57 -4.83 -3.40 8.46
C PRO A 57 -5.95 -3.11 9.47
N ASN A 58 -5.74 -3.48 10.73
CA ASN A 58 -6.72 -3.35 11.80
C ASN A 58 -6.08 -2.77 13.07
N GLY A 59 -6.92 -2.28 13.97
CA GLY A 59 -6.52 -2.02 15.35
C GLY A 59 -5.33 -1.06 15.50
N MET A 60 -5.04 -0.21 14.51
CA MET A 60 -3.79 0.55 14.50
C MET A 60 -3.82 1.69 15.52
N PHE A 61 -2.92 1.66 16.49
CA PHE A 61 -2.72 2.72 17.47
C PHE A 61 -1.25 2.91 17.81
N TYR A 62 -0.91 4.10 18.27
CA TYR A 62 0.39 4.38 18.86
C TYR A 62 0.29 4.45 20.38
N LEU A 63 1.24 3.85 21.08
CA LEU A 63 1.35 3.94 22.54
C LEU A 63 2.81 3.78 22.98
N ASN A 64 3.28 4.67 23.85
CA ASN A 64 4.59 4.58 24.50
C ASN A 64 5.78 4.35 23.54
N GLY A 65 5.78 5.02 22.38
CA GLY A 65 6.83 4.87 21.38
C GLY A 65 6.67 3.68 20.44
N THR A 66 5.53 2.97 20.49
CA THR A 66 5.26 1.78 19.67
C THR A 66 4.08 2.03 18.75
N TYR A 67 4.27 1.80 17.45
CA TYR A 67 3.18 1.68 16.48
C TYR A 67 2.71 0.22 16.45
N HIS A 68 1.43 0.00 16.71
CA HIS A 68 0.81 -1.32 16.57
C HIS A 68 0.13 -1.42 15.20
N LEU A 69 0.34 -2.55 14.54
CA LEU A 69 -0.34 -2.98 13.33
C LEU A 69 -0.99 -4.32 13.63
N TYR A 70 -2.32 -4.37 13.73
CA TYR A 70 -3.04 -5.62 13.62
C TYR A 70 -3.48 -5.81 12.18
N PHE A 71 -3.86 -7.02 11.82
CA PHE A 71 -4.27 -7.30 10.45
C PHE A 71 -5.15 -8.54 10.40
N GLN A 72 -6.09 -8.55 9.46
CA GLN A 72 -6.86 -9.75 9.15
C GLN A 72 -5.90 -10.86 8.74
N TYR A 73 -5.95 -11.99 9.44
CA TYR A 73 -4.98 -13.07 9.31
C TYR A 73 -5.64 -14.45 9.29
N TYR A 74 -5.17 -15.34 8.40
CA TYR A 74 -5.48 -16.77 8.50
C TYR A 74 -4.19 -17.57 8.70
N PRO A 75 -3.97 -18.19 9.87
CA PRO A 75 -2.71 -18.87 10.18
C PRO A 75 -2.52 -20.25 9.54
N ASP A 76 -3.55 -20.83 8.91
CA ASP A 76 -3.49 -22.22 8.44
C ASP A 76 -3.35 -22.36 6.91
N ASP A 77 -3.60 -21.30 6.14
CA ASP A 77 -3.48 -21.33 4.67
C ASP A 77 -3.17 -19.93 4.10
N ASN A 78 -2.62 -19.91 2.89
CA ASN A 78 -2.28 -18.68 2.18
C ASN A 78 -3.45 -18.07 1.38
N VAL A 79 -4.68 -18.57 1.53
CA VAL A 79 -5.92 -17.99 0.99
C VAL A 79 -6.81 -17.47 2.11
N TRP A 80 -7.88 -16.74 1.78
CA TRP A 80 -8.83 -16.28 2.79
C TRP A 80 -9.53 -17.47 3.48
N GLY A 81 -9.77 -17.36 4.80
CA GLY A 81 -10.37 -18.40 5.61
C GLY A 81 -10.89 -17.90 6.97
N PRO A 82 -10.96 -18.76 8.00
CA PRO A 82 -11.28 -18.38 9.38
C PRO A 82 -10.38 -17.25 9.89
N MET A 83 -10.93 -16.03 9.91
CA MET A 83 -10.15 -14.83 10.19
C MET A 83 -9.84 -14.66 11.69
N HIS A 84 -8.61 -14.23 11.93
CA HIS A 84 -8.02 -13.79 13.19
C HIS A 84 -7.55 -12.34 13.05
N TRP A 85 -7.17 -11.70 14.16
CA TRP A 85 -6.26 -10.55 14.10
C TRP A 85 -4.83 -11.01 14.41
N GLY A 86 -3.97 -10.98 13.39
CA GLY A 86 -2.52 -11.00 13.58
C GLY A 86 -2.02 -9.69 14.18
N HIS A 87 -0.76 -9.64 14.60
CA HIS A 87 -0.18 -8.47 15.26
C HIS A 87 1.30 -8.28 14.92
N ALA A 88 1.70 -7.05 14.66
CA ALA A 88 3.07 -6.61 14.56
C ALA A 88 3.26 -5.24 15.24
N THR A 89 4.48 -4.99 15.70
CA THR A 89 4.87 -3.72 16.31
C THR A 89 6.07 -3.11 15.60
N SER A 90 6.16 -1.79 15.63
CA SER A 90 7.30 -1.05 15.10
C SER A 90 7.59 0.21 15.92
N LYS A 91 8.84 0.68 15.84
CA LYS A 91 9.27 1.98 16.40
C LYS A 91 9.30 3.08 15.34
N ASP A 92 9.16 2.74 14.06
CA ASP A 92 9.31 3.67 12.94
C ASP A 92 8.38 3.40 11.76
N MET A 93 7.43 2.48 11.89
CA MET A 93 6.48 2.03 10.87
C MET A 93 7.13 1.33 9.66
N ILE A 94 8.43 1.09 9.69
CA ILE A 94 9.20 0.49 8.59
C ILE A 94 9.72 -0.88 9.03
N THR A 95 10.41 -0.92 10.17
CA THR A 95 10.92 -2.17 10.73
C THR A 95 9.90 -2.78 11.67
N TRP A 96 9.26 -3.85 11.19
CA TRP A 96 8.23 -4.56 11.93
C TRP A 96 8.78 -5.79 12.65
N GLU A 97 8.22 -6.05 13.82
CA GLU A 97 8.38 -7.28 14.58
C GLU A 97 7.00 -7.93 14.74
N GLU A 98 6.80 -9.06 14.08
CA GLU A 98 5.55 -9.82 14.18
C GLU A 98 5.46 -10.56 15.52
N GLN A 99 4.35 -10.31 16.20
CA GLN A 99 4.00 -10.77 17.53
C GLN A 99 3.08 -12.00 17.46
N GLU A 100 2.63 -12.49 18.62
CA GLU A 100 1.61 -13.53 18.67
C GLU A 100 0.26 -13.03 18.12
N ILE A 101 -0.58 -13.94 17.66
CA ILE A 101 -1.95 -13.61 17.21
C ILE A 101 -2.72 -12.98 18.37
N ALA A 102 -3.34 -11.82 18.12
CA ALA A 102 -3.98 -11.01 19.12
C ALA A 102 -5.41 -11.47 19.45
N LEU A 103 -6.21 -11.80 18.43
CA LEU A 103 -7.60 -12.25 18.60
C LEU A 103 -7.87 -13.49 17.75
N TYR A 104 -8.29 -14.56 18.44
CA TYR A 104 -8.71 -15.82 17.82
C TYR A 104 -10.23 -15.86 17.64
N PRO A 105 -10.74 -16.54 16.60
CA PRO A 105 -12.15 -16.86 16.48
C PRO A 105 -12.62 -17.71 17.66
N ASP A 106 -13.90 -17.63 18.00
CA ASP A 106 -14.51 -18.44 19.05
C ASP A 106 -15.91 -18.93 18.63
N GLU A 107 -16.73 -19.38 19.58
CA GLU A 107 -18.08 -19.87 19.30
C GLU A 107 -19.01 -18.84 18.65
N LYS A 108 -18.65 -17.56 18.63
CA LYS A 108 -19.41 -16.48 17.98
C LYS A 108 -18.96 -16.21 16.54
N GLY A 109 -17.89 -16.88 16.08
CA GLY A 109 -17.43 -16.84 14.70
C GLY A 109 -16.05 -16.20 14.51
N TYR A 110 -15.78 -15.82 13.26
CA TYR A 110 -14.51 -15.23 12.84
C TYR A 110 -14.35 -13.80 13.36
N ILE A 111 -13.11 -13.36 13.47
CA ILE A 111 -12.75 -11.99 13.85
C ILE A 111 -12.50 -11.20 12.56
N PHE A 112 -13.46 -10.36 12.19
CA PHE A 112 -13.38 -9.46 11.04
C PHE A 112 -12.77 -8.11 11.45
N SER A 113 -12.54 -7.26 10.45
CA SER A 113 -11.84 -5.98 10.58
C SER A 113 -12.47 -5.05 11.61
N GLY A 114 -11.67 -4.08 12.03
CA GLY A 114 -12.04 -3.11 13.05
C GLY A 114 -10.86 -2.25 13.50
N SER A 115 -11.05 -1.56 14.61
CA SER A 115 -10.13 -0.54 15.10
C SER A 115 -9.79 -0.72 16.58
N ALA A 116 -8.84 0.06 17.08
CA ALA A 116 -8.51 0.09 18.49
C ALA A 116 -8.18 1.51 18.94
N VAL A 117 -8.54 1.82 20.18
CA VAL A 117 -8.39 3.13 20.81
C VAL A 117 -7.74 3.02 22.18
N VAL A 118 -6.92 4.00 22.53
CA VAL A 118 -6.34 4.13 23.87
C VAL A 118 -7.32 4.93 24.74
N ASP A 119 -8.00 4.25 25.67
CA ASP A 119 -9.01 4.85 26.55
C ASP A 119 -8.34 5.52 27.77
N LYS A 120 -7.71 6.69 27.50
CA LYS A 120 -6.92 7.46 28.46
C LYS A 120 -7.69 7.79 29.75
N ASN A 121 -8.99 8.01 29.63
CA ASN A 121 -9.85 8.44 30.73
C ASN A 121 -10.55 7.25 31.42
N ASN A 122 -10.24 6.02 31.02
CA ASN A 122 -10.87 4.79 31.50
C ASN A 122 -12.41 4.86 31.47
N THR A 123 -12.95 5.44 30.40
CA THR A 123 -14.40 5.58 30.19
C THR A 123 -15.09 4.23 30.11
N SER A 124 -14.40 3.21 29.57
CA SER A 124 -14.85 1.83 29.53
C SER A 124 -14.92 1.16 30.90
N GLY A 125 -14.13 1.64 31.87
CA GLY A 125 -13.97 1.04 33.18
C GLY A 125 -13.14 -0.25 33.19
N PHE A 126 -12.44 -0.59 32.09
CA PHE A 126 -11.56 -1.77 32.03
C PHE A 126 -10.18 -1.55 32.67
N GLY A 127 -9.75 -0.30 32.83
CA GLY A 127 -8.44 0.05 33.36
C GLY A 127 -8.24 -0.37 34.81
N GLU A 128 -7.00 -0.76 35.11
CA GLU A 128 -6.51 -1.08 36.46
C GLU A 128 -5.51 -0.02 36.93
N GLU A 129 -5.15 -0.05 38.22
CA GLU A 129 -4.17 0.90 38.78
C GLU A 129 -2.84 0.87 37.98
N GLY A 130 -2.48 2.02 37.40
CA GLY A 130 -1.26 2.18 36.60
C GLY A 130 -1.32 1.65 35.18
N LYS A 131 -2.47 1.16 34.70
CA LYS A 131 -2.63 0.58 33.36
C LYS A 131 -3.76 1.26 32.61
N THR A 132 -3.42 1.97 31.53
CA THR A 132 -4.41 2.53 30.61
C THR A 132 -4.95 1.44 29.70
N PRO A 133 -6.27 1.21 29.65
CA PRO A 133 -6.84 0.20 28.78
C PRO A 133 -6.75 0.63 27.32
N VAL A 134 -6.37 -0.31 26.46
CA VAL A 134 -6.60 -0.21 25.02
C VAL A 134 -7.83 -1.04 24.70
N VAL A 135 -8.76 -0.50 23.92
CA VAL A 135 -10.01 -1.19 23.55
C VAL A 135 -10.02 -1.40 22.05
N ALA A 136 -10.10 -2.66 21.63
CA ALA A 136 -10.34 -3.07 20.26
C ALA A 136 -11.84 -3.20 20.05
N ILE A 137 -12.32 -2.74 18.90
CA ILE A 137 -13.70 -2.87 18.45
C ILE A 137 -13.64 -3.52 17.07
N TYR A 138 -14.34 -4.65 16.91
CA TYR A 138 -14.23 -5.51 15.74
C TYR A 138 -15.57 -6.15 15.40
N THR A 139 -15.68 -6.68 14.19
CA THR A 139 -16.86 -7.43 13.77
C THR A 139 -16.69 -8.93 14.07
N TYR A 140 -17.68 -9.55 14.72
CA TYR A 140 -17.85 -11.01 14.65
C TYR A 140 -18.54 -11.39 13.35
N HIS A 141 -18.04 -12.41 12.67
CA HIS A 141 -18.67 -13.01 11.50
C HIS A 141 -19.00 -14.49 11.74
N ASP A 142 -20.29 -14.81 11.88
CA ASP A 142 -20.77 -16.20 11.94
C ASP A 142 -20.98 -16.75 10.53
N ALA A 143 -19.97 -17.48 10.04
CA ALA A 143 -19.99 -18.03 8.69
C ALA A 143 -21.17 -19.01 8.45
N GLU A 144 -21.58 -19.78 9.45
CA GLU A 144 -22.69 -20.72 9.29
C GLU A 144 -24.04 -19.99 9.22
N ALA A 145 -24.22 -18.94 10.04
CA ALA A 145 -25.39 -18.07 9.95
C ALA A 145 -25.43 -17.33 8.60
N ALA A 146 -24.28 -16.89 8.09
CA ALA A 146 -24.18 -16.26 6.77
C ALA A 146 -24.68 -17.20 5.66
N GLU A 147 -24.29 -18.48 5.68
CA GLU A 147 -24.78 -19.49 4.73
C GLU A 147 -26.29 -19.69 4.80
N ARG A 148 -26.85 -19.62 6.01
CA ARG A 148 -28.30 -19.70 6.25
C ARG A 148 -29.05 -18.39 5.96
N LYS A 149 -28.33 -17.31 5.61
CA LYS A 149 -28.87 -15.95 5.41
C LYS A 149 -29.55 -15.40 6.66
N GLU A 150 -28.97 -15.71 7.82
CA GLU A 150 -29.35 -15.18 9.13
C GLU A 150 -28.44 -14.01 9.50
N ASP A 151 -28.74 -13.33 10.61
CA ASP A 151 -27.89 -12.27 11.14
C ASP A 151 -26.52 -12.86 11.52
N HIS A 152 -25.47 -12.37 10.87
CA HIS A 152 -24.15 -13.01 10.93
C HIS A 152 -23.00 -12.02 11.11
N GLN A 153 -23.26 -10.71 11.16
CA GLN A 153 -22.24 -9.69 11.46
C GLN A 153 -22.68 -8.86 12.66
N THR A 154 -21.91 -8.83 13.75
CA THR A 154 -22.19 -8.03 14.95
C THR A 154 -20.94 -7.34 15.46
N GLN A 155 -21.07 -6.23 16.20
CA GLN A 155 -19.90 -5.48 16.67
C GLN A 155 -19.60 -5.84 18.12
N ALA A 156 -18.35 -6.17 18.39
CA ALA A 156 -17.84 -6.63 19.67
C ALA A 156 -16.60 -5.85 20.08
N ILE A 157 -16.25 -5.93 21.36
CA ILE A 157 -15.05 -5.30 21.92
C ILE A 157 -14.17 -6.30 22.67
N ALA A 158 -12.89 -6.02 22.71
CA ALA A 158 -11.92 -6.63 23.61
C ALA A 158 -11.06 -5.52 24.22
N TYR A 159 -10.44 -5.78 25.37
CA TYR A 159 -9.54 -4.83 26.01
C TYR A 159 -8.19 -5.45 26.33
N SER A 160 -7.16 -4.62 26.31
CA SER A 160 -5.79 -4.95 26.68
C SER A 160 -5.34 -4.05 27.82
N LEU A 161 -4.59 -4.62 28.75
CA LEU A 161 -4.00 -3.94 29.92
C LEU A 161 -2.46 -4.05 29.94
N ASP A 162 -1.87 -4.45 28.82
CA ASP A 162 -0.45 -4.67 28.62
C ASP A 162 0.03 -4.04 27.30
N GLU A 163 -0.47 -2.82 27.03
CA GLU A 163 -0.12 -2.01 25.86
C GLU A 163 -0.50 -2.64 24.51
N GLY A 164 -1.45 -3.58 24.48
CA GLY A 164 -1.96 -4.22 23.26
C GLY A 164 -1.41 -5.61 22.99
N MET A 165 -0.55 -6.14 23.85
CA MET A 165 0.10 -7.44 23.60
C MET A 165 -0.87 -8.61 23.78
N THR A 166 -1.76 -8.55 24.76
CA THR A 166 -2.81 -9.57 24.98
C THR A 166 -4.18 -8.95 25.15
N TRP A 167 -5.22 -9.71 24.77
CA TRP A 167 -6.59 -9.22 24.70
C TRP A 167 -7.57 -10.09 25.49
N THR A 168 -8.42 -9.44 26.27
CA THR A 168 -9.57 -10.05 26.94
C THR A 168 -10.85 -9.63 26.22
N LYS A 169 -11.58 -10.60 25.66
CA LYS A 169 -12.88 -10.35 25.04
C LYS A 169 -13.92 -9.98 26.09
N TYR A 170 -14.72 -8.94 25.84
CA TYR A 170 -15.75 -8.51 26.77
C TYR A 170 -16.90 -9.53 26.87
N GLU A 171 -17.26 -9.94 28.08
CA GLU A 171 -18.33 -10.92 28.31
C GLU A 171 -19.70 -10.44 27.82
N GLY A 172 -19.92 -9.12 27.79
CA GLY A 172 -21.16 -8.51 27.31
C GLY A 172 -21.29 -8.40 25.79
N ASN A 173 -20.39 -9.01 25.02
CA ASN A 173 -20.46 -8.97 23.56
C ASN A 173 -21.69 -9.73 22.99
N PRO A 174 -22.24 -9.28 21.84
CA PRO A 174 -21.85 -8.08 21.08
C PRO A 174 -22.36 -6.77 21.72
N VAL A 175 -21.59 -5.69 21.58
CA VAL A 175 -21.98 -4.33 22.05
C VAL A 175 -22.95 -3.64 21.09
N ILE A 176 -22.94 -4.01 19.80
CA ILE A 176 -23.93 -3.57 18.81
C ILE A 176 -24.45 -4.82 18.08
N PRO A 177 -25.69 -5.27 18.34
CA PRO A 177 -26.29 -6.35 17.58
C PRO A 177 -26.60 -5.88 16.14
N ASN A 178 -26.68 -6.84 15.22
CA ASN A 178 -27.07 -6.55 13.85
C ASN A 178 -28.54 -6.07 13.81
N PRO A 179 -28.87 -4.96 13.13
CA PRO A 179 -30.25 -4.49 12.99
C PRO A 179 -31.03 -5.17 11.85
N GLY A 180 -30.56 -6.29 11.31
CA GLY A 180 -31.13 -7.00 10.15
C GLY A 180 -30.53 -6.61 8.80
N LEU A 181 -29.28 -6.12 8.80
CA LEU A 181 -28.50 -5.74 7.62
C LEU A 181 -27.55 -6.88 7.21
N ILE A 182 -27.48 -7.12 5.89
CA ILE A 182 -26.61 -8.16 5.31
C ILE A 182 -25.13 -7.81 5.53
N ASP A 183 -24.75 -6.58 5.20
CA ASP A 183 -23.41 -6.03 5.39
C ASP A 183 -23.46 -5.02 6.53
N PHE A 184 -22.74 -5.30 7.62
CA PHE A 184 -22.71 -4.52 8.85
C PHE A 184 -21.38 -4.78 9.59
N ARG A 185 -20.30 -4.11 9.16
CA ARG A 185 -18.94 -4.45 9.59
C ARG A 185 -17.96 -3.28 9.59
N ASP A 186 -16.75 -3.57 10.05
CA ASP A 186 -15.56 -2.71 10.03
C ASP A 186 -15.71 -1.45 10.89
N PRO A 187 -15.95 -1.57 12.21
CA PRO A 187 -16.10 -0.44 13.10
C PRO A 187 -14.79 0.34 13.25
N LYS A 188 -14.74 1.57 12.73
CA LYS A 188 -13.73 2.56 13.11
C LYS A 188 -14.22 3.40 14.27
N VAL A 189 -13.48 3.40 15.38
CA VAL A 189 -13.74 4.26 16.53
C VAL A 189 -12.63 5.29 16.69
N VAL A 190 -13.02 6.52 16.98
CA VAL A 190 -12.13 7.62 17.37
C VAL A 190 -12.72 8.36 18.57
N TRP A 191 -11.86 8.99 19.35
CA TRP A 191 -12.29 10.01 20.31
C TRP A 191 -12.49 11.33 19.56
N ASP A 192 -13.69 11.88 19.60
CA ASP A 192 -14.04 13.18 19.04
C ASP A 192 -13.88 14.25 20.12
N ASP A 193 -12.68 14.83 20.20
CA ASP A 193 -12.36 15.89 21.16
C ASP A 193 -13.25 17.14 21.01
N ILE A 194 -13.83 17.38 19.83
CA ILE A 194 -14.67 18.55 19.56
C ILE A 194 -16.01 18.42 20.27
N ASN A 195 -16.56 17.20 20.34
CA ASN A 195 -17.89 16.93 20.87
C ASN A 195 -17.90 16.04 22.13
N ASP A 196 -16.73 15.69 22.68
CA ASP A 196 -16.55 14.93 23.93
C ASP A 196 -17.27 13.56 23.90
N GLN A 197 -16.98 12.77 22.85
CA GLN A 197 -17.63 11.49 22.61
C GLN A 197 -16.73 10.47 21.91
N TRP A 198 -17.01 9.19 22.12
CA TRP A 198 -16.54 8.16 21.21
C TRP A 198 -17.42 8.16 19.97
N LEU A 199 -16.82 8.39 18.80
CA LEU A 199 -17.49 8.33 17.51
C LEU A 199 -17.12 7.03 16.81
N MET A 200 -18.11 6.31 16.32
CA MET A 200 -17.92 5.15 15.44
C MET A 200 -18.46 5.43 14.04
N ALA A 201 -17.66 5.13 13.02
CA ALA A 201 -18.09 4.92 11.65
C ALA A 201 -18.15 3.41 11.38
N LEU A 202 -19.26 2.93 10.82
CA LEU A 202 -19.50 1.51 10.58
C LEU A 202 -20.04 1.29 9.17
N ALA A 203 -19.41 0.40 8.41
CA ALA A 203 -19.76 0.14 7.03
C ALA A 203 -21.03 -0.71 6.93
N THR A 204 -21.86 -0.37 5.95
CA THR A 204 -22.92 -1.22 5.41
C THR A 204 -22.75 -1.30 3.90
N ARG A 205 -23.63 -2.02 3.21
CA ARG A 205 -23.52 -2.20 1.76
C ARG A 205 -23.33 -0.89 0.98
N GLU A 206 -24.15 0.12 1.26
CA GLU A 206 -24.27 1.33 0.43
C GLU A 206 -24.00 2.63 1.20
N LYS A 207 -23.66 2.53 2.49
CA LYS A 207 -23.47 3.71 3.34
C LYS A 207 -22.72 3.40 4.61
N THR A 208 -22.22 4.45 5.23
CA THR A 208 -21.61 4.42 6.56
C THR A 208 -22.59 4.93 7.59
N LEU A 209 -22.76 4.16 8.66
CA LEU A 209 -23.57 4.53 9.82
C LEU A 209 -22.66 5.16 10.88
N PHE A 210 -23.15 6.23 11.51
CA PHE A 210 -22.45 6.86 12.64
C PHE A 210 -23.12 6.49 13.96
N TYR A 211 -22.31 6.15 14.96
CA TYR A 211 -22.76 5.89 16.33
C TYR A 211 -21.92 6.69 17.34
N THR A 212 -22.51 6.97 18.49
CA THR A 212 -21.82 7.59 19.64
C THR A 212 -21.84 6.69 20.86
N SER A 213 -20.81 6.79 21.69
CA SER A 213 -20.74 6.20 23.02
C SER A 213 -20.02 7.10 24.00
N GLN A 214 -20.28 6.90 25.29
CA GLN A 214 -19.56 7.53 26.39
C GLN A 214 -18.67 6.52 27.13
N ASP A 215 -18.79 5.22 26.86
CA ASP A 215 -18.13 4.16 27.62
C ASP A 215 -17.65 2.97 26.75
N LEU A 216 -17.70 3.10 25.42
CA LEU A 216 -17.36 2.09 24.41
C LEU A 216 -18.24 0.81 24.43
N LYS A 217 -19.19 0.70 25.37
CA LYS A 217 -20.04 -0.48 25.56
C LYS A 217 -21.47 -0.21 25.11
N GLU A 218 -22.02 0.94 25.49
CA GLU A 218 -23.36 1.37 25.09
C GLU A 218 -23.27 2.33 23.91
N TRP A 219 -23.86 1.94 22.77
CA TRP A 219 -23.80 2.71 21.54
C TRP A 219 -25.18 3.20 21.09
N LYS A 220 -25.25 4.45 20.64
CA LYS A 220 -26.45 5.07 20.09
C LYS A 220 -26.20 5.47 18.64
N LYS A 221 -27.05 5.03 17.71
CA LYS A 221 -27.00 5.49 16.32
C LYS A 221 -27.27 7.01 16.25
N LEU A 222 -26.42 7.71 15.51
CA LEU A 222 -26.51 9.15 15.23
C LEU A 222 -27.19 9.38 13.88
N SER A 223 -26.48 9.08 12.79
CA SER A 223 -26.87 9.39 11.41
C SER A 223 -26.29 8.34 10.44
N ASP A 224 -26.34 8.63 9.15
CA ASP A 224 -25.68 7.86 8.09
C ASP A 224 -25.30 8.75 6.90
N PHE A 225 -24.32 8.32 6.12
CA PHE A 225 -23.79 9.03 4.96
C PHE A 225 -23.40 8.05 3.84
N GLY A 226 -23.68 8.40 2.58
CA GLY A 226 -23.11 7.70 1.42
C GLY A 226 -24.09 7.41 0.28
N GLU A 227 -25.37 7.13 0.58
CA GLU A 227 -26.35 6.46 -0.31
C GLU A 227 -26.55 7.03 -1.75
N ASN A 228 -25.99 8.21 -2.08
CA ASN A 228 -26.07 8.80 -3.43
C ASN A 228 -24.80 9.55 -3.87
N THR A 229 -23.63 9.30 -3.26
CA THR A 229 -22.39 10.00 -3.64
C THR A 229 -21.16 9.11 -3.57
N GLY A 230 -20.37 9.12 -4.63
CA GLY A 230 -19.14 8.36 -4.75
C GLY A 230 -19.38 6.99 -5.37
N ALA A 231 -18.32 6.19 -5.46
CA ALA A 231 -18.41 4.87 -6.07
C ALA A 231 -19.26 3.91 -5.22
N HIS A 232 -20.16 3.16 -5.87
CA HIS A 232 -21.14 2.24 -5.25
C HIS A 232 -21.29 0.90 -5.97
N ASP A 233 -20.39 0.57 -6.90
CA ASP A 233 -20.43 -0.68 -7.68
C ASP A 233 -20.22 -1.95 -6.83
N GLY A 234 -19.86 -1.80 -5.55
CA GLY A 234 -19.67 -2.88 -4.61
C GLY A 234 -19.94 -2.47 -3.18
N VAL A 235 -19.63 -3.37 -2.25
CA VAL A 235 -19.89 -3.17 -0.83
C VAL A 235 -18.92 -2.13 -0.28
N TRP A 236 -19.44 -1.14 0.44
CA TRP A 236 -18.63 -0.23 1.25
C TRP A 236 -18.06 -0.97 2.47
N GLU A 237 -16.75 -0.84 2.68
CA GLU A 237 -15.96 -1.53 3.70
C GLU A 237 -14.90 -0.57 4.28
N CYS A 238 -14.38 -0.88 5.46
CA CYS A 238 -13.25 -0.18 6.10
C CYS A 238 -13.37 1.37 6.08
N PRO A 239 -14.41 1.96 6.72
CA PRO A 239 -14.47 3.40 6.90
C PRO A 239 -13.35 3.87 7.83
N ASP A 240 -12.88 5.10 7.64
CA ASP A 240 -12.06 5.81 8.64
C ASP A 240 -12.48 7.27 8.72
N ILE A 241 -12.71 7.79 9.93
CA ILE A 241 -13.18 9.16 10.14
C ILE A 241 -12.30 9.92 11.13
N PHE A 242 -11.83 11.10 10.75
CA PHE A 242 -10.97 11.92 11.60
C PHE A 242 -10.97 13.40 11.17
N PRO A 243 -10.73 14.34 12.10
CA PRO A 243 -10.51 15.73 11.76
C PRO A 243 -9.07 15.95 11.25
N MET A 244 -8.92 16.88 10.32
CA MET A 244 -7.64 17.35 9.78
C MET A 244 -7.64 18.87 9.66
N GLN A 245 -6.55 19.49 10.09
CA GLN A 245 -6.28 20.89 9.78
C GLN A 245 -5.90 21.03 8.30
N VAL A 246 -6.45 22.05 7.64
CA VAL A 246 -6.11 22.41 6.26
C VAL A 246 -4.77 23.13 6.25
N GLU A 247 -3.81 22.61 5.49
CA GLU A 247 -2.43 23.09 5.45
C GLU A 247 -2.35 24.60 5.18
N GLY A 248 -1.58 25.30 6.01
CA GLY A 248 -1.40 26.76 5.90
C GLY A 248 -2.58 27.59 6.40
N SER A 249 -3.53 26.99 7.14
CA SER A 249 -4.68 27.71 7.70
C SER A 249 -5.11 27.18 9.08
N ASP A 250 -5.98 27.92 9.77
CA ASP A 250 -6.63 27.48 11.02
C ASP A 250 -7.92 26.68 10.78
N GLU A 251 -8.28 26.44 9.52
CA GLU A 251 -9.48 25.70 9.14
C GLU A 251 -9.30 24.20 9.43
N THR A 252 -10.31 23.57 10.04
CA THR A 252 -10.36 22.13 10.27
C THR A 252 -11.55 21.55 9.52
N LYS A 253 -11.35 20.42 8.85
CA LYS A 253 -12.38 19.64 8.19
C LYS A 253 -12.32 18.19 8.67
N TRP A 254 -13.44 17.49 8.55
CA TRP A 254 -13.50 16.05 8.75
C TRP A 254 -13.27 15.33 7.43
N VAL A 255 -12.46 14.28 7.49
CA VAL A 255 -12.22 13.37 6.37
C VAL A 255 -12.86 12.03 6.71
N LEU A 256 -13.66 11.50 5.79
CA LEU A 256 -14.17 10.14 5.80
C LEU A 256 -13.51 9.37 4.65
N ILE A 257 -12.61 8.46 4.98
CA ILE A 257 -12.10 7.44 4.06
C ILE A 257 -13.15 6.33 3.99
N GLN A 258 -13.37 5.80 2.78
CA GLN A 258 -14.30 4.71 2.54
C GLN A 258 -13.72 3.77 1.48
N SER A 259 -13.49 2.52 1.86
CA SER A 259 -13.10 1.49 0.89
C SER A 259 -14.34 0.83 0.28
N LEU A 260 -14.23 0.26 -0.93
CA LEU A 260 -15.28 -0.56 -1.54
C LEU A 260 -14.76 -1.71 -2.40
N ASN A 261 -15.55 -2.79 -2.51
CA ASN A 261 -15.24 -3.91 -3.39
C ASN A 261 -16.50 -4.60 -4.00
N PRO A 262 -16.58 -4.79 -5.33
CA PRO A 262 -15.75 -4.14 -6.35
C PRO A 262 -16.09 -2.64 -6.49
N GLY A 263 -15.57 -1.97 -7.52
CA GLY A 263 -15.86 -0.56 -7.81
C GLY A 263 -14.69 0.40 -7.61
N GLY A 264 -13.50 -0.10 -7.30
CA GLY A 264 -12.27 0.69 -7.31
C GLY A 264 -12.00 1.35 -8.66
N TYR A 265 -11.24 2.45 -8.68
CA TYR A 265 -11.03 3.30 -9.86
C TYR A 265 -10.56 2.52 -11.12
N ASN A 266 -9.69 1.52 -10.92
CA ASN A 266 -9.18 0.61 -11.97
C ASN A 266 -9.75 -0.82 -11.86
N GLY A 267 -10.93 -0.96 -11.28
CA GLY A 267 -11.63 -2.22 -11.08
C GLY A 267 -11.18 -2.97 -9.81
N GLY A 268 -12.05 -3.87 -9.36
CA GLY A 268 -11.83 -4.59 -8.11
C GLY A 268 -12.00 -3.68 -6.91
N SER A 269 -11.14 -3.84 -5.91
CA SER A 269 -11.20 -3.10 -4.68
C SER A 269 -10.45 -1.76 -4.77
N GLY A 270 -10.91 -0.73 -4.06
CA GLY A 270 -10.23 0.58 -3.98
C GLY A 270 -10.71 1.44 -2.80
N THR A 271 -10.08 2.59 -2.60
CA THR A 271 -10.35 3.47 -1.44
C THR A 271 -10.60 4.92 -1.89
N GLN A 272 -11.84 5.38 -1.71
CA GLN A 272 -12.28 6.75 -1.92
C GLN A 272 -12.27 7.54 -0.61
N TYR A 273 -12.41 8.87 -0.69
CA TYR A 273 -12.58 9.71 0.48
C TYR A 273 -13.56 10.86 0.23
N PHE A 274 -14.10 11.39 1.34
CA PHE A 274 -14.96 12.55 1.39
C PHE A 274 -14.40 13.54 2.43
N VAL A 275 -14.47 14.83 2.13
CA VAL A 275 -14.12 15.92 3.04
C VAL A 275 -15.40 16.68 3.35
N GLY A 276 -15.56 17.13 4.59
CA GLY A 276 -16.74 17.84 5.01
C GLY A 276 -16.64 18.37 6.45
N ASP A 277 -17.80 18.68 7.01
CA ASP A 277 -17.97 19.07 8.41
C ASP A 277 -18.71 17.97 9.18
N PHE A 278 -18.38 17.78 10.45
CA PHE A 278 -19.10 16.88 11.36
C PHE A 278 -19.56 17.67 12.58
N ASP A 279 -20.87 17.69 12.82
CA ASP A 279 -21.50 18.51 13.88
C ASP A 279 -21.68 17.78 15.22
N GLY A 280 -21.01 16.63 15.38
CA GLY A 280 -21.19 15.71 16.50
C GLY A 280 -22.26 14.65 16.27
N SER A 281 -23.05 14.75 15.19
CA SER A 281 -24.05 13.77 14.81
C SER A 281 -24.01 13.40 13.32
N THR A 282 -23.84 14.38 12.43
CA THR A 282 -24.03 14.26 10.99
C THR A 282 -22.79 14.73 10.24
N PHE A 283 -22.31 13.91 9.29
CA PHE A 283 -21.27 14.29 8.34
C PHE A 283 -21.92 14.99 7.14
N THR A 284 -21.52 16.24 6.88
CA THR A 284 -21.97 17.03 5.73
C THR A 284 -20.80 17.21 4.78
N PRO A 285 -20.81 16.60 3.58
CA PRO A 285 -19.68 16.70 2.65
C PRO A 285 -19.54 18.12 2.10
N GLU A 286 -18.36 18.45 1.61
CA GLU A 286 -18.14 19.63 0.79
C GLU A 286 -19.01 19.60 -0.46
N LYS A 287 -19.41 20.79 -0.95
CA LYS A 287 -20.40 20.92 -2.04
C LYS A 287 -20.01 20.14 -3.31
N ASN A 288 -18.73 20.11 -3.64
CA ASN A 288 -18.19 19.39 -4.80
C ASN A 288 -18.12 17.86 -4.59
N MET A 289 -18.57 17.36 -3.44
CA MET A 289 -18.63 15.96 -3.05
C MET A 289 -20.05 15.49 -2.68
N GLU A 290 -21.07 16.36 -2.81
CA GLU A 290 -22.47 16.00 -2.53
C GLU A 290 -23.05 15.01 -3.55
N GLU A 291 -22.58 15.06 -4.81
CA GLU A 291 -23.10 14.27 -5.93
C GLU A 291 -21.94 13.73 -6.79
N LEU A 292 -21.06 12.91 -6.21
CA LEU A 292 -19.95 12.30 -6.95
C LEU A 292 -20.44 11.11 -7.78
N GLU A 293 -20.01 11.06 -9.04
CA GLU A 293 -20.12 9.88 -9.89
C GLU A 293 -19.12 8.78 -9.45
N GLU A 294 -19.24 7.58 -10.01
CA GLU A 294 -18.32 6.45 -9.74
C GLU A 294 -16.84 6.79 -10.00
N LYS A 295 -16.56 7.52 -11.09
CA LYS A 295 -15.21 7.99 -11.42
C LYS A 295 -15.08 9.47 -11.09
N HIS A 296 -14.44 9.76 -9.96
CA HIS A 296 -14.22 11.10 -9.44
C HIS A 296 -12.74 11.28 -9.02
N PRO A 297 -12.28 12.49 -8.67
CA PRO A 297 -10.87 12.73 -8.34
C PRO A 297 -10.50 12.50 -6.86
N PHE A 298 -11.42 11.98 -6.05
CA PHE A 298 -11.25 11.87 -4.59
C PHE A 298 -10.97 10.44 -4.15
N TRP A 299 -9.87 9.89 -4.66
CA TRP A 299 -9.34 8.58 -4.30
C TRP A 299 -8.05 8.76 -3.51
N ILE A 300 -7.87 7.97 -2.45
CA ILE A 300 -6.61 7.96 -1.68
C ILE A 300 -5.47 7.42 -2.55
N ASP A 301 -5.81 6.47 -3.42
CA ASP A 301 -4.90 5.84 -4.37
C ASP A 301 -5.68 5.47 -5.64
N PHE A 302 -5.15 5.82 -6.79
CA PHE A 302 -5.75 5.48 -8.08
C PHE A 302 -5.26 4.14 -8.62
N GLY A 303 -4.19 3.55 -8.06
CA GLY A 303 -3.68 2.24 -8.46
C GLY A 303 -4.63 1.09 -8.11
N ARG A 304 -4.34 -0.09 -8.63
CA ARG A 304 -5.14 -1.29 -8.34
C ARG A 304 -4.88 -1.88 -6.97
N ASP A 305 -3.72 -1.64 -6.37
CA ASP A 305 -3.23 -2.41 -5.23
C ASP A 305 -3.11 -1.56 -3.97
N ASN A 306 -4.15 -0.81 -3.61
CA ASN A 306 -4.28 -0.15 -2.30
C ASN A 306 -5.74 -0.22 -1.85
N TYR A 307 -6.00 -0.97 -0.79
CA TYR A 307 -7.34 -1.19 -0.26
C TYR A 307 -7.37 -1.24 1.27
N ALA A 308 -8.57 -1.14 1.85
CA ALA A 308 -8.83 -1.27 3.29
C ALA A 308 -7.95 -0.36 4.16
N GLY A 309 -7.53 0.77 3.60
CA GLY A 309 -6.55 1.62 4.25
C GLY A 309 -7.15 2.44 5.37
N VAL A 310 -6.47 2.43 6.51
CA VAL A 310 -6.89 3.09 7.75
C VAL A 310 -5.73 3.84 8.39
N THR A 311 -6.03 4.66 9.39
CA THR A 311 -5.09 5.52 10.11
C THR A 311 -4.84 5.04 11.53
N TRP A 312 -3.62 5.32 12.03
CA TRP A 312 -3.28 5.09 13.44
C TRP A 312 -4.06 6.03 14.36
N SER A 313 -4.65 5.47 15.41
CA SER A 313 -5.19 6.24 16.53
C SER A 313 -4.08 6.62 17.52
N ASN A 314 -4.35 7.64 18.33
CA ASN A 314 -3.48 8.06 19.43
C ASN A 314 -2.04 8.44 19.04
N ILE A 315 -1.82 8.94 17.81
CA ILE A 315 -0.60 9.69 17.49
C ILE A 315 -0.53 10.91 18.43
N PRO A 316 0.62 11.17 19.07
CA PRO A 316 0.75 12.25 20.04
C PRO A 316 0.66 13.63 19.36
N ASP A 317 0.16 14.63 20.06
CA ASP A 317 -0.02 15.98 19.52
C ASP A 317 1.30 16.63 19.08
N GLU A 318 2.43 16.23 19.70
CA GLU A 318 3.76 16.71 19.29
C GLU A 318 4.20 16.20 17.91
N ASP A 319 3.69 15.04 17.48
CA ASP A 319 3.87 14.52 16.13
C ASP A 319 2.78 15.09 15.21
N GLY A 320 1.51 14.96 15.62
CA GLY A 320 0.35 15.57 14.97
C GLY A 320 0.00 15.03 13.57
N ARG A 321 0.83 14.16 12.98
CA ARG A 321 0.59 13.60 11.64
C ARG A 321 -0.62 12.68 11.61
N LYS A 322 -1.28 12.61 10.46
CA LYS A 322 -2.25 11.55 10.15
C LYS A 322 -1.55 10.47 9.35
N LEU A 323 -1.23 9.37 10.01
CA LEU A 323 -0.45 8.27 9.45
C LEU A 323 -1.42 7.19 8.96
N PHE A 324 -1.22 6.73 7.73
CA PHE A 324 -2.09 5.81 7.00
C PHE A 324 -1.32 4.56 6.53
N LEU A 325 -2.00 3.42 6.49
CA LEU A 325 -1.49 2.18 5.91
C LEU A 325 -2.61 1.46 5.15
N GLY A 326 -2.30 0.96 3.95
CA GLY A 326 -3.22 0.19 3.12
C GLY A 326 -2.80 -1.27 2.96
N TRP A 327 -3.77 -2.14 2.70
CA TRP A 327 -3.52 -3.47 2.16
C TRP A 327 -3.10 -3.35 0.69
N MET A 328 -1.86 -3.73 0.40
CA MET A 328 -1.28 -3.64 -0.94
C MET A 328 -1.63 -4.88 -1.77
N SER A 329 -2.91 -4.98 -2.14
CA SER A 329 -3.47 -6.04 -2.96
C SER A 329 -4.82 -5.65 -3.55
N ASN A 330 -5.46 -6.58 -4.25
CA ASN A 330 -6.80 -6.39 -4.81
C ASN A 330 -7.62 -7.68 -4.76
N TRP A 331 -8.88 -7.60 -4.35
CA TRP A 331 -9.79 -8.75 -4.27
C TRP A 331 -10.00 -9.50 -5.60
N LEU A 332 -9.77 -8.88 -6.76
CA LEU A 332 -9.90 -9.56 -8.06
C LEU A 332 -8.91 -10.71 -8.27
N TYR A 333 -7.75 -10.65 -7.63
CA TYR A 333 -6.65 -11.58 -7.87
C TYR A 333 -5.80 -11.86 -6.64
N GLY A 334 -6.10 -11.26 -5.48
CA GLY A 334 -5.35 -11.38 -4.24
C GLY A 334 -5.04 -12.85 -3.92
N GLU A 335 -6.05 -13.71 -3.89
CA GLU A 335 -5.92 -15.17 -3.63
C GLU A 335 -5.16 -15.98 -4.71
N LYS A 336 -4.76 -15.35 -5.81
CA LYS A 336 -4.16 -16.03 -6.97
C LYS A 336 -2.73 -15.61 -7.24
N VAL A 337 -2.23 -14.57 -6.56
CA VAL A 337 -0.85 -14.10 -6.76
C VAL A 337 0.17 -15.22 -6.47
N PRO A 338 1.32 -15.25 -7.14
CA PRO A 338 2.24 -16.38 -7.13
C PRO A 338 3.15 -16.42 -5.88
N THR A 339 2.66 -15.96 -4.73
CA THR A 339 3.33 -16.13 -3.42
C THR A 339 2.84 -17.42 -2.77
N THR A 340 3.73 -18.16 -2.10
CA THR A 340 3.43 -19.52 -1.64
C THR A 340 3.46 -19.68 -0.13
N THR A 341 4.46 -19.12 0.56
CA THR A 341 4.57 -19.26 2.02
C THR A 341 3.83 -18.16 2.76
N TRP A 342 3.58 -17.03 2.11
CA TRP A 342 2.83 -15.88 2.60
C TRP A 342 1.94 -15.33 1.48
N ARG A 343 1.03 -14.43 1.82
CA ARG A 343 0.26 -13.68 0.84
C ARG A 343 -0.12 -12.30 1.34
N SER A 344 0.03 -11.36 0.42
CA SER A 344 -0.21 -9.92 0.59
C SER A 344 0.79 -9.19 1.48
N SER A 345 0.91 -7.89 1.22
CA SER A 345 1.73 -6.96 1.99
C SER A 345 0.91 -5.73 2.35
N MET A 346 1.41 -4.93 3.29
CA MET A 346 0.95 -3.55 3.45
C MET A 346 1.69 -2.63 2.48
N THR A 347 1.14 -1.44 2.20
CA THR A 347 1.89 -0.34 1.57
C THR A 347 2.99 0.16 2.51
N VAL A 348 3.86 1.07 2.07
CA VAL A 348 4.58 1.90 3.05
C VAL A 348 3.59 2.73 3.86
N ALA A 349 3.96 3.06 5.09
CA ALA A 349 3.20 4.04 5.85
C ALA A 349 3.25 5.40 5.14
N ARG A 350 2.12 6.10 5.14
CA ARG A 350 1.95 7.39 4.46
C ARG A 350 1.52 8.46 5.44
N GLU A 351 2.06 9.66 5.30
CA GLU A 351 1.51 10.86 5.93
C GLU A 351 0.39 11.42 5.03
N LEU A 352 -0.79 11.60 5.60
CA LEU A 352 -1.91 12.30 4.97
C LEU A 352 -1.92 13.76 5.39
N LYS A 353 -2.06 14.66 4.41
CA LYS A 353 -2.31 16.09 4.64
C LYS A 353 -3.58 16.52 3.93
N LEU A 354 -4.22 17.56 4.44
CA LEU A 354 -5.38 18.16 3.80
C LEU A 354 -4.98 19.51 3.22
N VAL A 355 -5.06 19.64 1.90
CA VAL A 355 -4.71 20.89 1.21
C VAL A 355 -5.94 21.49 0.54
N LYS A 356 -5.97 22.81 0.44
CA LYS A 356 -6.99 23.54 -0.33
C LYS A 356 -6.41 23.91 -1.70
N ASP A 357 -6.96 23.30 -2.74
CA ASP A 357 -6.58 23.52 -4.14
C ASP A 357 -7.76 24.20 -4.85
N GLU A 358 -7.66 25.52 -5.00
CA GLU A 358 -8.75 26.39 -5.45
C GLU A 358 -9.99 26.24 -4.56
N ASP A 359 -11.11 25.77 -5.13
CA ASP A 359 -12.39 25.58 -4.44
C ASP A 359 -12.58 24.14 -3.92
N ARG A 360 -11.51 23.34 -3.85
CA ARG A 360 -11.58 21.90 -3.50
C ARG A 360 -10.59 21.55 -2.39
N TYR A 361 -11.02 20.67 -1.49
CA TYR A 361 -10.14 20.07 -0.50
C TYR A 361 -9.62 18.73 -1.02
N LEU A 362 -8.31 18.52 -0.95
CA LEU A 362 -7.64 17.32 -1.41
C LEU A 362 -6.88 16.69 -0.25
N VAL A 363 -7.05 15.38 -0.07
CA VAL A 363 -6.15 14.59 0.77
C VAL A 363 -4.92 14.30 -0.09
N THR A 364 -3.76 14.79 0.34
CA THR A 364 -2.48 14.38 -0.24
C THR A 364 -1.85 13.30 0.61
N SER A 365 -1.10 12.42 -0.03
CA SER A 365 -0.48 11.27 0.63
C SER A 365 0.98 11.15 0.19
N GLU A 366 1.92 11.11 1.13
CA GLU A 366 3.36 10.95 0.86
C GLU A 366 3.97 9.88 1.79
N PRO A 367 5.04 9.16 1.40
CA PRO A 367 5.73 8.24 2.29
C PRO A 367 6.20 8.95 3.57
N VAL A 368 6.10 8.26 4.71
CA VAL A 368 6.59 8.79 5.99
C VAL A 368 8.08 9.13 5.95
N GLU A 369 8.47 10.19 6.66
CA GLU A 369 9.86 10.65 6.69
C GLU A 369 10.83 9.65 7.35
N GLU A 370 10.32 8.71 8.14
CA GLU A 370 11.10 7.63 8.73
C GLU A 370 11.83 6.79 7.68
N LEU A 371 11.26 6.66 6.47
CA LEU A 371 11.89 5.95 5.36
C LEU A 371 13.24 6.59 4.94
N GLN A 372 13.40 7.90 5.16
CA GLN A 372 14.63 8.62 4.82
C GLN A 372 15.85 8.11 5.59
N LYS A 373 15.65 7.52 6.78
CA LYS A 373 16.72 6.94 7.61
C LYS A 373 17.39 5.73 6.95
N TYR A 374 16.71 5.12 5.98
CA TYR A 374 17.15 3.92 5.27
C TYR A 374 17.83 4.22 3.94
N ARG A 375 17.93 5.49 3.53
CA ARG A 375 18.59 5.87 2.28
C ARG A 375 20.10 5.65 2.36
N SER A 376 20.65 4.99 1.35
CA SER A 376 22.09 4.85 1.12
C SER A 376 22.71 6.13 0.54
N THR A 377 23.88 6.01 -0.10
CA THR A 377 24.53 7.12 -0.79
C THR A 377 23.66 7.63 -1.93
N ASN A 378 23.54 8.96 -2.05
CA ASN A 378 22.68 9.60 -3.03
C ASN A 378 23.25 9.53 -4.45
N HIS A 379 22.47 9.00 -5.39
CA HIS A 379 22.72 9.07 -6.82
C HIS A 379 22.01 10.29 -7.41
N VAL A 380 22.74 11.40 -7.58
CA VAL A 380 22.19 12.67 -8.06
C VAL A 380 22.57 12.95 -9.51
N LYS A 381 21.58 13.26 -10.34
CA LYS A 381 21.77 13.90 -11.65
C LYS A 381 20.97 15.21 -11.66
N LYS A 382 21.66 16.35 -11.74
CA LYS A 382 21.04 17.69 -11.76
C LYS A 382 20.32 18.01 -13.06
N GLU A 383 20.67 17.35 -14.15
CA GLU A 383 20.01 17.54 -15.44
C GLU A 383 20.18 16.25 -16.24
N LEU A 384 19.07 15.64 -16.65
CA LEU A 384 19.05 14.50 -17.57
C LEU A 384 18.25 14.93 -18.80
N ASN A 385 18.95 15.10 -19.92
CA ASN A 385 18.32 15.38 -21.21
C ASN A 385 17.84 14.07 -21.83
N VAL A 386 16.54 13.96 -22.03
CA VAL A 386 15.88 12.77 -22.57
C VAL A 386 15.69 12.97 -24.07
N ASN A 387 16.30 12.11 -24.88
CA ASN A 387 16.10 12.04 -26.32
C ASN A 387 15.84 10.58 -26.71
N GLY A 388 14.61 10.27 -27.13
CA GLY A 388 14.19 8.89 -27.30
C GLY A 388 14.15 8.16 -25.97
N ASN A 389 14.80 7.00 -25.86
CA ASN A 389 14.99 6.28 -24.59
C ASN A 389 16.30 6.72 -23.93
N SER A 390 16.25 7.12 -22.67
CA SER A 390 17.41 7.58 -21.90
C SER A 390 17.44 6.91 -20.54
N ILE A 391 18.45 6.06 -20.32
CA ILE A 391 18.67 5.32 -19.07
C ILE A 391 19.07 6.30 -17.97
N ALA A 392 18.32 6.31 -16.87
CA ALA A 392 18.61 7.14 -15.72
C ALA A 392 19.35 6.38 -14.62
N LEU A 393 19.02 5.11 -14.42
CA LEU A 393 19.69 4.20 -13.47
C LEU A 393 19.83 2.82 -14.08
N THR A 394 20.86 2.12 -13.63
CA THR A 394 21.07 0.68 -13.87
C THR A 394 21.19 -0.08 -12.56
N SER A 395 21.10 -1.39 -12.60
CA SER A 395 21.39 -2.29 -11.47
C SER A 395 22.86 -2.23 -11.00
N GLU A 396 23.76 -1.62 -11.79
CA GLU A 396 25.13 -1.30 -11.35
C GLU A 396 25.18 -0.04 -10.47
N ASP A 397 24.18 0.85 -10.57
CA ASP A 397 24.08 2.06 -9.74
C ASP A 397 23.52 1.72 -8.35
N LEU A 398 22.39 1.01 -8.30
CA LEU A 398 21.72 0.59 -7.06
C LEU A 398 20.75 -0.58 -7.31
N ASP A 399 20.33 -1.24 -6.23
CA ASP A 399 19.33 -2.31 -6.30
C ASP A 399 17.90 -1.77 -6.50
N LEU A 400 17.38 -1.89 -7.73
CA LEU A 400 16.04 -1.44 -8.12
C LEU A 400 14.90 -2.23 -7.45
N ALA A 401 15.17 -3.33 -6.75
CA ALA A 401 14.19 -4.03 -5.92
C ALA A 401 14.03 -3.43 -4.51
N ARG A 402 14.76 -2.36 -4.19
CA ARG A 402 14.68 -1.63 -2.92
C ARG A 402 15.18 -0.21 -3.09
N ALA A 403 14.47 0.58 -3.88
CA ALA A 403 14.92 1.90 -4.29
C ALA A 403 13.87 2.97 -4.02
N GLU A 404 14.33 4.17 -3.72
CA GLU A 404 13.54 5.39 -3.78
C GLU A 404 14.09 6.27 -4.90
N ILE A 405 13.24 6.63 -5.86
CA ILE A 405 13.57 7.50 -6.99
C ILE A 405 12.75 8.78 -6.87
N ARG A 406 13.40 9.93 -7.03
CA ARG A 406 12.77 11.24 -7.03
C ARG A 406 13.14 11.98 -8.30
N PHE A 407 12.18 12.60 -8.94
CA PHE A 407 12.48 13.45 -10.09
C PHE A 407 11.50 14.59 -10.29
N THR A 408 11.97 15.60 -11.02
CA THR A 408 11.20 16.75 -11.49
C THR A 408 11.39 16.90 -13.00
N ILE A 409 10.29 16.96 -13.73
CA ILE A 409 10.26 17.42 -15.12
C ILE A 409 9.67 18.81 -15.11
N SER A 410 10.47 19.82 -15.44
CA SER A 410 10.04 21.20 -15.57
C SER A 410 9.60 21.52 -16.99
N ASP A 411 8.83 22.59 -17.16
CA ASP A 411 8.40 23.12 -18.46
C ASP A 411 7.72 22.05 -19.33
N LEU A 412 6.72 21.38 -18.76
CA LEU A 412 5.94 20.36 -19.46
C LEU A 412 5.40 20.92 -20.78
N LYS A 413 5.64 20.17 -21.85
CA LYS A 413 5.12 20.38 -23.19
C LYS A 413 3.88 19.52 -23.37
N ASP A 414 3.13 19.81 -24.42
CA ASP A 414 2.00 18.99 -24.84
C ASP A 414 2.49 17.67 -25.49
N ALA A 415 3.02 16.77 -24.65
CA ALA A 415 3.68 15.53 -25.05
C ALA A 415 3.29 14.36 -24.13
N THR A 416 3.79 13.17 -24.47
CA THR A 416 3.72 11.97 -23.60
C THR A 416 5.09 11.67 -23.02
N TYR A 417 5.13 11.52 -21.70
CA TYR A 417 6.32 11.21 -20.92
C TYR A 417 6.23 9.77 -20.42
N ASN A 418 7.24 8.95 -20.67
CA ASN A 418 7.26 7.56 -20.23
C ASN A 418 8.36 7.33 -19.19
N PHE A 419 8.03 6.52 -18.19
CA PHE A 419 8.95 5.98 -17.19
C PHE A 419 8.90 4.46 -17.32
N ARG A 420 10.05 3.80 -17.31
CA ARG A 420 10.12 2.37 -17.60
C ARG A 420 11.07 1.68 -16.64
N LEU A 421 10.60 0.61 -16.00
CA LEU A 421 11.45 -0.44 -15.44
C LEU A 421 11.60 -1.53 -16.49
N ALA A 422 12.82 -2.03 -16.68
CA ALA A 422 13.06 -3.12 -17.61
C ALA A 422 14.22 -4.01 -17.19
N ASN A 423 14.22 -5.23 -17.69
CA ASN A 423 15.35 -6.14 -17.59
C ASN A 423 15.79 -6.67 -18.96
N SER A 424 16.99 -7.23 -18.99
CA SER A 424 17.67 -7.78 -20.16
C SER A 424 16.96 -8.98 -20.79
N GLU A 425 16.04 -9.61 -20.05
CA GLU A 425 15.20 -10.72 -20.52
C GLU A 425 13.90 -10.24 -21.19
N GLY A 426 13.67 -8.92 -21.25
CA GLY A 426 12.58 -8.29 -21.99
C GLY A 426 11.31 -8.08 -21.19
N GLU A 427 11.34 -8.25 -19.86
CA GLU A 427 10.24 -7.84 -19.00
C GLU A 427 10.27 -6.32 -18.81
N GLU A 428 9.09 -5.72 -18.68
CA GLU A 428 8.95 -4.28 -18.47
C GLU A 428 7.68 -3.88 -17.73
N TYR A 429 7.80 -2.80 -16.97
CA TYR A 429 6.68 -2.05 -16.40
C TYR A 429 6.77 -0.61 -16.89
N ILE A 430 5.72 -0.11 -17.55
CA ILE A 430 5.71 1.21 -18.19
C ILE A 430 4.64 2.09 -17.55
N ILE A 431 5.03 3.30 -17.18
CA ILE A 431 4.14 4.39 -16.78
C ILE A 431 4.20 5.46 -17.87
N SER A 432 3.06 5.91 -18.34
CA SER A 432 2.95 6.98 -19.34
C SER A 432 2.11 8.12 -18.81
N TYR A 433 2.62 9.34 -18.80
CA TYR A 433 1.86 10.56 -18.55
C TYR A 433 1.57 11.28 -19.87
N ASN A 434 0.29 11.39 -20.24
CA ASN A 434 -0.17 12.16 -21.39
C ASN A 434 -0.61 13.57 -20.93
N HIS A 435 0.15 14.60 -21.32
CA HIS A 435 -0.11 15.97 -20.89
C HIS A 435 -1.45 16.52 -21.42
N ALA A 436 -1.79 16.27 -22.69
CA ALA A 436 -3.03 16.72 -23.30
C ALA A 436 -4.28 16.18 -22.57
N GLN A 437 -4.20 14.92 -22.12
CA GLN A 437 -5.29 14.24 -21.42
C GLN A 437 -5.24 14.40 -19.90
N LYS A 438 -4.14 14.95 -19.36
CA LYS A 438 -3.83 14.98 -17.92
C LYS A 438 -4.03 13.62 -17.25
N GLN A 439 -3.53 12.56 -17.89
CA GLN A 439 -3.78 11.19 -17.47
C GLN A 439 -2.50 10.36 -17.46
N PHE A 440 -2.31 9.59 -16.38
CA PHE A 440 -1.34 8.52 -16.28
C PHE A 440 -1.94 7.21 -16.79
N SER A 441 -1.09 6.35 -17.37
CA SER A 441 -1.42 4.97 -17.72
C SER A 441 -0.31 4.04 -17.25
N MET A 442 -0.68 2.91 -16.63
CA MET A 442 0.25 1.94 -16.06
C MET A 442 0.07 0.59 -16.75
N ASN A 443 1.13 0.12 -17.40
CA ASN A 443 1.16 -1.14 -18.12
C ASN A 443 2.09 -2.13 -17.42
N ARG A 444 1.49 -3.18 -16.84
CA ARG A 444 2.17 -4.32 -16.22
C ARG A 444 2.03 -5.64 -16.98
N SER A 445 1.55 -5.61 -18.23
CA SER A 445 1.29 -6.82 -19.03
C SER A 445 2.53 -7.67 -19.31
N HIS A 446 3.72 -7.06 -19.27
CA HIS A 446 5.01 -7.72 -19.47
C HIS A 446 5.91 -7.60 -18.22
N ALA A 447 5.35 -7.32 -17.04
CA ALA A 447 6.10 -7.16 -15.79
C ALA A 447 6.33 -8.50 -15.06
N GLY A 448 6.61 -9.55 -15.84
CA GLY A 448 6.84 -10.92 -15.37
C GLY A 448 5.60 -11.81 -15.35
N GLN A 449 5.38 -12.51 -14.24
CA GLN A 449 4.29 -13.47 -14.09
C GLN A 449 2.95 -12.72 -14.02
N THR A 450 2.10 -12.94 -15.01
CA THR A 450 0.75 -12.36 -15.09
C THR A 450 -0.34 -13.42 -15.29
N GLY A 451 0.04 -14.63 -15.68
CA GLY A 451 -0.87 -15.72 -16.09
C GLY A 451 -1.70 -16.35 -14.96
N PHE A 452 -1.53 -15.91 -13.71
CA PHE A 452 -2.32 -16.40 -12.59
C PHE A 452 -3.75 -15.79 -12.54
N SER A 453 -4.00 -14.68 -13.24
CA SER A 453 -5.33 -14.08 -13.35
C SER A 453 -5.49 -13.20 -14.59
N ASP A 454 -6.52 -13.44 -15.39
CA ASP A 454 -6.93 -12.58 -16.52
C ASP A 454 -7.39 -11.19 -16.07
N LYS A 455 -7.52 -10.93 -14.76
CA LYS A 455 -7.86 -9.60 -14.23
C LYS A 455 -6.63 -8.80 -13.79
N PHE A 456 -5.45 -9.42 -13.76
CA PHE A 456 -4.24 -8.79 -13.25
C PHE A 456 -3.70 -7.72 -14.21
N ALA A 457 -3.53 -8.06 -15.50
CA ALA A 457 -2.80 -7.18 -16.44
C ALA A 457 -3.46 -7.03 -17.82
N THR A 458 -4.74 -7.38 -17.96
CA THR A 458 -5.45 -7.34 -19.26
C THR A 458 -5.62 -5.93 -19.80
N GLU A 459 -5.86 -4.96 -18.94
CA GLU A 459 -5.97 -3.55 -19.30
C GLU A 459 -4.96 -2.72 -18.51
N ASN A 460 -4.51 -1.62 -19.12
CA ASN A 460 -3.71 -0.64 -18.41
C ASN A 460 -4.58 0.03 -17.34
N ALA A 461 -4.03 0.17 -16.13
CA ALA A 461 -4.62 1.07 -15.15
C ALA A 461 -4.42 2.52 -15.60
N THR A 462 -5.27 3.42 -15.12
CA THR A 462 -5.21 4.86 -15.40
C THR A 462 -5.37 5.68 -14.12
N ALA A 463 -4.82 6.89 -14.10
CA ALA A 463 -5.05 7.84 -13.01
C ALA A 463 -5.09 9.27 -13.56
N PRO A 464 -5.96 10.16 -13.06
CA PRO A 464 -5.92 11.57 -13.43
C PRO A 464 -4.74 12.24 -12.73
N ARG A 465 -4.04 13.14 -13.43
CA ARG A 465 -3.15 14.10 -12.77
C ARG A 465 -3.97 15.24 -12.22
N ILE A 466 -4.05 15.35 -10.90
CA ILE A 466 -4.87 16.36 -10.23
C ILE A 466 -4.24 17.76 -10.32
N SER A 467 -2.91 17.83 -10.28
CA SER A 467 -2.17 19.09 -10.34
C SER A 467 -2.28 19.78 -11.71
N ASN A 468 -2.39 21.12 -11.67
CA ASN A 468 -2.30 21.99 -12.84
C ASN A 468 -0.90 22.60 -13.04
N SER A 469 0.09 22.16 -12.28
CA SER A 469 1.47 22.66 -12.38
C SER A 469 2.12 22.34 -13.73
N ASP A 470 2.88 23.30 -14.26
CA ASP A 470 3.74 23.14 -15.45
C ASP A 470 4.99 22.27 -15.18
N SER A 471 5.20 21.85 -13.93
CA SER A 471 6.23 20.87 -13.55
C SER A 471 5.59 19.62 -12.97
N LEU A 472 6.10 18.44 -13.34
CA LEU A 472 5.72 17.14 -12.78
C LEU A 472 6.78 16.70 -11.77
N ASN A 473 6.39 16.62 -10.50
CA ASN A 473 7.22 16.07 -9.43
C ASN A 473 6.79 14.64 -9.14
N ALA A 474 7.75 13.75 -8.87
CA ALA A 474 7.46 12.36 -8.51
C ALA A 474 8.38 11.85 -7.40
N ILE A 475 7.81 11.04 -6.51
CA ILE A 475 8.52 10.10 -5.64
C ILE A 475 8.05 8.71 -6.06
N ILE A 476 8.97 7.79 -6.31
CA ILE A 476 8.70 6.40 -6.63
C ILE A 476 9.41 5.54 -5.58
N ILE A 477 8.65 4.68 -4.92
CA ILE A 477 9.16 3.67 -3.99
C ILE A 477 9.06 2.32 -4.70
N LEU A 478 10.19 1.64 -4.85
CA LEU A 478 10.32 0.33 -5.47
C LEU A 478 10.68 -0.70 -4.42
N ASP A 479 9.91 -1.79 -4.39
CA ASP A 479 10.27 -3.02 -3.72
C ASP A 479 10.26 -4.18 -4.75
N LYS A 480 10.65 -5.37 -4.34
CA LYS A 480 10.78 -6.58 -5.17
C LYS A 480 9.55 -6.85 -6.03
N THR A 481 8.35 -6.59 -5.52
CA THR A 481 7.08 -6.89 -6.18
C THR A 481 6.09 -5.72 -6.21
N SER A 482 6.54 -4.51 -5.93
CA SER A 482 5.64 -3.36 -5.89
C SER A 482 6.31 -2.07 -6.33
N ILE A 483 5.45 -1.16 -6.79
CA ILE A 483 5.78 0.23 -7.05
C ILE A 483 4.68 1.12 -6.48
N GLU A 484 5.09 2.07 -5.64
CA GLU A 484 4.23 3.14 -5.15
C GLU A 484 4.72 4.47 -5.72
N MET A 485 3.84 5.22 -6.38
CA MET A 485 4.19 6.46 -7.07
C MET A 485 3.37 7.61 -6.52
N TYR A 486 4.06 8.68 -6.14
CA TYR A 486 3.48 9.87 -5.53
C TYR A 486 3.80 11.07 -6.40
N PHE A 487 2.81 11.54 -7.15
CA PHE A 487 2.97 12.66 -8.06
C PHE A 487 2.47 13.96 -7.44
N ASP A 488 3.17 15.04 -7.74
CA ASP A 488 2.81 16.41 -7.39
C ASP A 488 2.49 16.57 -5.89
N ASN A 489 3.43 16.14 -5.05
CA ASN A 489 3.32 16.18 -3.57
C ASN A 489 2.13 15.35 -3.05
N GLY A 490 1.93 14.16 -3.63
CA GLY A 490 0.92 13.23 -3.17
C GLY A 490 -0.51 13.54 -3.60
N LYS A 491 -0.72 14.48 -4.53
CA LYS A 491 -2.06 14.79 -5.09
C LYS A 491 -2.60 13.69 -5.99
N THR A 492 -1.71 12.91 -6.62
CA THR A 492 -2.06 11.70 -7.37
C THR A 492 -1.14 10.59 -6.89
N VAL A 493 -1.71 9.56 -6.28
CA VAL A 493 -0.96 8.38 -5.79
C VAL A 493 -1.41 7.14 -6.54
N ILE A 494 -0.47 6.27 -6.86
CA ILE A 494 -0.70 5.05 -7.63
C ILE A 494 0.13 3.92 -7.03
N THR A 495 -0.54 2.86 -6.59
CA THR A 495 0.09 1.61 -6.11
C THR A 495 -0.24 0.43 -7.01
N GLU A 496 0.80 -0.26 -7.48
CA GLU A 496 0.67 -1.46 -8.29
C GLU A 496 1.67 -2.53 -7.82
N ILE A 497 1.26 -3.80 -7.88
CA ILE A 497 2.15 -4.95 -7.71
C ILE A 497 2.53 -5.57 -9.06
N PHE A 498 3.67 -6.26 -9.10
CA PHE A 498 4.19 -7.05 -10.22
C PHE A 498 5.05 -8.22 -9.72
N PHE A 499 5.33 -9.21 -10.57
CA PHE A 499 6.03 -10.43 -10.20
C PHE A 499 7.09 -10.77 -11.24
N PRO A 500 8.23 -10.06 -11.26
CA PRO A 500 9.21 -10.17 -12.33
C PRO A 500 9.95 -11.52 -12.22
N ASN A 501 10.22 -12.21 -13.33
CA ASN A 501 10.99 -13.46 -13.26
C ASN A 501 12.49 -13.20 -13.07
N TYR A 502 12.94 -11.99 -13.42
CA TYR A 502 14.32 -11.54 -13.31
C TYR A 502 14.37 -10.14 -12.68
N PRO A 503 15.41 -9.82 -11.89
CA PRO A 503 15.59 -8.48 -11.34
C PRO A 503 15.52 -7.39 -12.41
N TRP A 504 15.04 -6.20 -12.04
CA TRP A 504 15.08 -5.03 -12.91
C TRP A 504 16.52 -4.58 -13.15
N ASP A 505 16.89 -4.36 -14.41
CA ASP A 505 18.24 -3.91 -14.79
C ASP A 505 18.33 -2.40 -14.97
N GLU A 506 17.24 -1.73 -15.36
CA GLU A 506 17.26 -0.30 -15.63
C GLU A 506 15.95 0.41 -15.27
N PHE A 507 16.10 1.68 -14.88
CA PHE A 507 15.02 2.67 -14.88
C PHE A 507 15.34 3.74 -15.93
N SER A 508 14.42 3.96 -16.88
CA SER A 508 14.62 4.91 -17.98
C SER A 508 13.46 5.88 -18.16
N PHE A 509 13.79 7.03 -18.76
CA PHE A 509 12.82 7.99 -19.28
C PHE A 509 12.72 7.84 -20.79
N ALA A 510 11.52 7.97 -21.35
CA ALA A 510 11.34 8.01 -22.79
C ALA A 510 10.29 9.00 -23.27
N GLY A 511 10.56 9.65 -24.40
CA GLY A 511 9.66 10.58 -25.06
C GLY A 511 9.94 10.67 -26.56
N LEU A 512 8.91 11.03 -27.33
CA LEU A 512 9.06 11.32 -28.77
C LEU A 512 9.74 12.68 -29.00
N GLU A 513 9.49 13.62 -28.10
CA GLU A 513 10.12 14.94 -28.09
C GLU A 513 11.18 15.01 -27.01
N GLU A 514 12.21 15.82 -27.23
CA GLU A 514 13.22 16.07 -26.21
C GLU A 514 12.63 16.86 -25.03
N PHE A 515 12.94 16.39 -23.83
CA PHE A 515 12.61 17.06 -22.58
C PHE A 515 13.73 16.91 -21.56
N THR A 516 13.66 17.71 -20.51
CA THR A 516 14.68 17.74 -19.46
C THR A 516 14.05 17.31 -18.14
N VAL A 517 14.67 16.33 -17.50
CA VAL A 517 14.46 16.05 -16.08
C VAL A 517 15.40 16.99 -15.33
N SER A 518 14.84 18.03 -14.71
CA SER A 518 15.55 19.15 -14.07
C SER A 518 16.11 18.80 -12.69
N GLU A 519 15.61 17.72 -12.09
CA GLU A 519 16.19 17.12 -10.90
C GLU A 519 15.94 15.62 -10.92
N PHE A 520 16.96 14.83 -10.66
CA PHE A 520 16.87 13.39 -10.49
C PHE A 520 17.74 12.96 -9.32
N GLN A 521 17.14 12.25 -8.37
CA GLN A 521 17.82 11.67 -7.21
C GLN A 521 17.35 10.24 -7.03
N ALA A 522 18.24 9.36 -6.61
CA ALA A 522 17.88 8.01 -6.26
C ALA A 522 18.71 7.47 -5.09
N TYR A 523 18.08 6.61 -4.31
CA TYR A 523 18.63 6.03 -3.10
C TYR A 523 18.33 4.53 -3.10
N GLU A 524 19.32 3.70 -2.81
CA GLU A 524 19.04 2.34 -2.34
C GLU A 524 18.50 2.44 -0.91
N LEU A 525 17.50 1.63 -0.58
CA LEU A 525 16.95 1.54 0.76
C LEU A 525 17.60 0.36 1.49
N GLU A 526 18.45 0.67 2.46
CA GLU A 526 19.27 -0.28 3.22
C GLU A 526 18.65 -0.56 4.59
N PHE A 527 18.01 -1.73 4.72
CA PHE A 527 17.40 -2.17 5.97
C PHE A 527 18.37 -3.09 6.74
N PRO A 528 18.41 -3.03 8.09
CA PRO A 528 19.23 -3.94 8.87
C PRO A 528 18.82 -5.39 8.56
N GLY A 529 19.78 -6.18 8.09
CA GLY A 529 19.55 -7.59 7.76
C GLY A 529 19.05 -8.38 8.97
N LYS A 530 18.34 -9.50 8.71
CA LYS A 530 17.78 -10.38 9.76
C LYS A 530 18.83 -10.80 10.83
N GLU A 531 20.10 -10.93 10.46
CA GLU A 531 21.20 -11.27 11.37
C GLU A 531 21.65 -10.10 12.27
N ALA A 532 21.57 -8.85 11.79
CA ALA A 532 21.95 -7.66 12.56
C ALA A 532 20.95 -7.37 13.69
N LYS A 533 19.66 -7.71 13.50
CA LYS A 533 18.63 -7.64 14.55
C LYS A 533 18.95 -8.57 15.72
N GLN A 534 19.29 -9.83 15.45
CA GLN A 534 19.66 -10.81 16.49
C GLN A 534 20.90 -10.38 17.29
N GLN A 535 21.85 -9.70 16.64
CA GLN A 535 23.07 -9.24 17.30
C GLN A 535 22.83 -7.98 18.16
N GLN A 536 21.99 -7.04 17.69
CA GLN A 536 21.58 -5.87 18.47
C GLN A 536 20.66 -6.23 19.65
N GLU A 537 19.82 -7.26 19.51
CA GLU A 537 19.00 -7.80 20.60
C GLU A 537 19.87 -8.51 21.65
N ALA A 538 20.84 -9.31 21.23
CA ALA A 538 21.81 -9.95 22.14
C ALA A 538 22.70 -8.94 22.89
N GLU A 539 22.99 -7.78 22.30
CA GLU A 539 23.74 -6.71 22.98
C GLU A 539 22.86 -5.93 23.98
N LYS A 540 21.54 -5.81 23.72
CA LYS A 540 20.58 -5.21 24.67
C LYS A 540 20.25 -6.11 25.85
N GLU A 541 20.30 -7.44 25.70
CA GLU A 541 20.16 -8.38 26.82
C GLU A 541 21.40 -8.45 27.73
N ASN A 542 22.53 -7.88 27.28
CA ASN A 542 23.80 -7.86 28.03
C ASN A 542 24.13 -6.49 28.66
N MET A 543 23.22 -5.51 28.60
CA MET A 543 23.25 -4.28 29.40
C MET A 543 22.12 -4.29 30.43
#